data_AF-A0A0A1H1H7-F1
#
_entry.id   AF-A0A0A1H1H7-F1
#
_cell.length_a   1.000
_cell.length_b   1.000
_cell.length_c   1.000
_cell.angle_alpha   90.00
_cell.angle_beta   90.00
_cell.angle_gamma   90.00
#
_symmetry.space_group_name_H-M   'P 1'
#
loop_
_entity.id
_entity.type
_entity.pdbx_description
1 polymer ?
#
loop_
_entity_poly.entity_id
_entity_poly.type
_entity_poly.pdbx_seq_one_letter_code
_entity_poly.pdbx_strand_id
1 'polypeptide(L)'
;MLLAAALIAAGNWGWRWYTQHGAEAASALYDQYEAAVARDDTARARDIAGSLVQRQGGSIYAALAALQQAKANLTVGDFPSAKAQLQWVAGKSQFPELAAVARVRLAGVLLDEKSYDAALALLQSPPSGFAADYADRRGDILFAQGKPAAARTAYQEALVAAGPQNPLRSLIQAKLDAIPAAG
;
A
#
# COMPACT_ATOMS: atom_id res chain seq x y z
N MET A 1 27.07 -18.84 -34.44
CA MET A 1 26.81 -17.61 -33.65
C MET A 1 25.56 -16.84 -34.11
N LEU A 2 25.21 -16.83 -35.41
CA LEU A 2 24.00 -16.13 -35.91
C LEU A 2 22.66 -16.73 -35.43
N LEU A 3 22.55 -18.05 -35.27
CA LEU A 3 21.34 -18.71 -34.75
C LEU A 3 21.06 -18.38 -33.28
N ALA A 4 22.10 -18.27 -32.45
CA ALA A 4 21.95 -17.88 -31.05
C ALA A 4 21.52 -16.41 -30.90
N ALA A 5 22.05 -15.51 -31.74
CA ALA A 5 21.65 -14.10 -31.78
C ALA A 5 20.18 -13.91 -32.22
N ALA A 6 19.71 -14.70 -33.19
CA ALA A 6 18.32 -14.66 -33.66
C ALA A 6 17.31 -15.14 -32.60
N LEU A 7 17.65 -16.16 -31.82
CA LEU A 7 16.81 -16.65 -30.71
C LEU A 7 16.71 -15.62 -29.57
N ILE A 8 17.81 -14.94 -29.24
CA ILE A 8 17.81 -13.85 -28.24
C ILE A 8 16.98 -12.66 -28.72
N ALA A 9 17.11 -12.28 -30.00
CA ALA A 9 16.35 -11.18 -30.60
C ALA A 9 14.83 -11.48 -30.66
N ALA A 10 14.44 -12.69 -31.07
CA ALA A 10 13.04 -13.12 -31.11
C ALA A 10 12.41 -13.21 -29.70
N GLY A 11 13.16 -13.70 -28.71
CA GLY A 11 12.75 -13.70 -27.32
C GLY A 11 12.52 -12.28 -26.76
N ASN A 12 13.41 -11.34 -27.09
CA ASN A 12 13.26 -9.95 -26.66
C ASN A 12 12.09 -9.23 -27.36
N TRP A 13 11.83 -9.52 -28.64
CA TRP A 13 10.69 -8.95 -29.38
C TRP A 13 9.34 -9.52 -28.91
N GLY A 14 9.27 -10.84 -28.68
CA GLY A 14 8.09 -11.49 -28.10
C GLY A 14 7.80 -11.02 -26.68
N TRP A 15 8.84 -10.86 -25.84
CA TRP A 15 8.72 -10.29 -24.48
C TRP A 15 8.24 -8.84 -24.50
N ARG A 16 8.75 -8.02 -25.43
CA ARG A 16 8.32 -6.62 -25.58
C ARG A 16 6.90 -6.48 -26.14
N TRP A 17 6.48 -7.36 -27.04
CA TRP A 17 5.10 -7.38 -27.57
C TRP A 17 4.11 -7.81 -26.48
N TYR A 18 4.42 -8.87 -25.73
CA TYR A 18 3.61 -9.35 -24.61
C TYR A 18 3.47 -8.31 -23.49
N THR A 19 4.57 -7.65 -23.12
CA THR A 19 4.55 -6.62 -22.07
C THR A 19 3.82 -5.35 -22.50
N GLN A 20 3.95 -4.89 -23.75
CA GLN A 20 3.24 -3.71 -24.25
C GLN A 20 1.72 -3.95 -24.36
N HIS A 21 1.29 -5.08 -24.94
CA HIS A 21 -0.14 -5.41 -25.02
C HIS A 21 -0.75 -5.67 -23.64
N GLY A 22 0.02 -6.25 -22.71
CA GLY A 22 -0.40 -6.45 -21.32
C GLY A 22 -0.62 -5.12 -20.58
N ALA A 23 0.26 -4.14 -20.78
CA ALA A 23 0.16 -2.81 -20.15
C ALA A 23 -1.03 -2.00 -20.68
N GLU A 24 -1.25 -1.98 -22.00
CA GLU A 24 -2.40 -1.29 -22.61
C GLU A 24 -3.73 -1.91 -22.18
N ALA A 25 -3.84 -3.25 -22.18
CA ALA A 25 -5.03 -3.94 -21.71
C ALA A 25 -5.30 -3.71 -20.21
N ALA A 26 -4.25 -3.67 -19.38
CA ALA A 26 -4.38 -3.36 -17.96
C ALA A 26 -4.85 -1.92 -17.72
N SER A 27 -4.34 -0.94 -18.49
CA SER A 27 -4.78 0.45 -18.41
C SER A 27 -6.25 0.58 -18.80
N ALA A 28 -6.67 0.03 -19.95
CA ALA A 28 -8.05 0.13 -20.40
C ALA A 28 -9.04 -0.53 -19.42
N LEU A 29 -8.62 -1.61 -18.76
CA LEU A 29 -9.42 -2.26 -17.72
C LEU A 29 -9.47 -1.42 -16.44
N TYR A 30 -8.39 -0.69 -16.11
CA TYR A 30 -8.36 0.24 -15.00
C TYR A 30 -9.21 1.50 -15.25
N ASP A 31 -9.25 2.03 -16.48
CA ASP A 31 -10.16 3.14 -16.82
C ASP A 31 -11.63 2.74 -16.61
N GLN A 32 -11.99 1.49 -16.95
CA GLN A 32 -13.31 0.94 -16.66
C GLN A 32 -13.56 0.78 -15.16
N TYR A 33 -12.53 0.44 -14.39
CA TYR A 33 -12.60 0.39 -12.93
C TYR A 33 -12.94 1.78 -12.36
N GLU A 34 -12.19 2.81 -12.76
CA GLU A 34 -12.44 4.18 -12.31
C GLU A 34 -13.82 4.67 -12.71
N ALA A 35 -14.28 4.36 -13.93
CA ALA A 35 -15.63 4.69 -14.37
C ALA A 35 -16.72 3.98 -13.56
N ALA A 36 -16.50 2.74 -13.12
CA ALA A 36 -17.44 2.02 -12.26
C ALA A 36 -17.47 2.64 -10.84
N VAL A 37 -16.30 2.96 -10.28
CA VAL A 37 -16.19 3.66 -8.98
C VAL A 37 -16.89 5.01 -9.02
N ALA A 38 -16.69 5.79 -10.08
CA ALA A 38 -17.31 7.11 -10.25
C ALA A 38 -18.85 7.07 -10.38
N ARG A 39 -19.42 5.91 -10.70
CA ARG A 39 -20.88 5.68 -10.81
C ARG A 39 -21.45 4.95 -9.59
N ASP A 40 -20.65 4.75 -8.55
CA ASP A 40 -20.99 3.95 -7.37
C ASP A 40 -21.40 2.50 -7.70
N ASP A 41 -20.99 1.97 -8.86
CA ASP A 41 -21.21 0.57 -9.25
C ASP A 41 -20.16 -0.33 -8.60
N THR A 42 -20.34 -0.55 -7.30
CA THR A 42 -19.39 -1.29 -6.44
C THR A 42 -19.22 -2.75 -6.87
N ALA A 43 -20.27 -3.39 -7.38
CA ALA A 43 -20.22 -4.76 -7.87
C ALA A 43 -19.31 -4.84 -9.11
N ARG A 44 -19.54 -3.95 -10.10
CA ARG A 44 -18.72 -3.91 -11.30
C ARG A 44 -17.27 -3.55 -11.00
N ALA A 45 -17.04 -2.57 -10.12
CA ALA A 45 -15.70 -2.18 -9.71
C ALA A 45 -14.94 -3.35 -9.06
N ARG A 46 -15.61 -4.15 -8.23
CA ARG A 46 -15.02 -5.34 -7.59
C ARG A 46 -14.63 -6.41 -8.61
N ASP A 47 -15.51 -6.70 -9.58
CA ASP A 47 -15.24 -7.68 -10.63
C ASP A 47 -14.05 -7.29 -11.51
N ILE A 48 -13.96 -6.01 -11.86
CA ILE A 48 -12.87 -5.46 -12.66
C ILE A 48 -11.55 -5.53 -11.86
N ALA A 49 -11.56 -5.13 -10.58
CA ALA A 49 -10.38 -5.22 -9.73
C ALA A 49 -9.90 -6.68 -9.55
N GLY A 50 -10.82 -7.63 -9.37
CA GLY A 50 -10.50 -9.05 -9.33
C GLY A 50 -9.85 -9.52 -10.64
N SER A 51 -10.36 -9.05 -11.78
CA SER A 51 -9.80 -9.36 -13.10
C SER A 51 -8.40 -8.78 -13.28
N LEU A 52 -8.16 -7.54 -12.84
CA LEU A 52 -6.82 -6.93 -12.84
C LEU A 52 -5.83 -7.74 -12.00
N VAL A 53 -6.21 -8.13 -10.78
CA VAL A 53 -5.35 -8.94 -9.89
C VAL A 53 -5.05 -10.32 -10.49
N GLN A 54 -6.05 -11.00 -11.05
CA GLN A 54 -5.89 -12.35 -11.59
C GLN A 54 -5.12 -12.39 -12.91
N ARG A 55 -5.44 -11.46 -13.83
CA ARG A 55 -4.91 -11.50 -15.21
C ARG A 55 -3.70 -10.60 -15.41
N GLN A 56 -3.61 -9.52 -14.64
CA GLN A 56 -2.61 -8.46 -14.79
C GLN A 56 -1.89 -8.17 -13.47
N GLY A 57 -1.72 -9.19 -12.62
CA GLY A 57 -1.20 -9.03 -11.25
C GLY A 57 0.20 -8.41 -11.15
N GLY A 58 0.99 -8.40 -12.22
CA GLY A 58 2.28 -7.72 -12.28
C GLY A 58 2.20 -6.22 -12.64
N SER A 59 1.02 -5.72 -13.04
CA SER A 59 0.83 -4.33 -13.45
C SER A 59 0.64 -3.40 -12.25
N ILE A 60 1.02 -2.12 -12.43
CA ILE A 60 0.74 -1.07 -11.44
C ILE A 60 -0.77 -0.93 -11.20
N TYR A 61 -1.57 -1.12 -12.26
CA TYR A 61 -3.03 -1.04 -12.22
C TYR A 61 -3.66 -2.08 -11.31
N ALA A 62 -3.12 -3.30 -11.26
CA ALA A 62 -3.58 -4.32 -10.33
C ALA A 62 -3.31 -3.93 -8.86
N ALA A 63 -2.14 -3.37 -8.58
CA ALA A 63 -1.80 -2.88 -7.25
C ALA A 63 -2.67 -1.68 -6.84
N LEU A 64 -2.89 -0.72 -7.74
CA LEU A 64 -3.77 0.44 -7.51
C LEU A 64 -5.23 0.02 -7.26
N ALA A 65 -5.78 -0.85 -8.11
CA ALA A 65 -7.15 -1.34 -7.94
C ALA A 65 -7.33 -2.10 -6.62
N ALA A 66 -6.34 -2.93 -6.23
CA ALA A 66 -6.36 -3.62 -4.95
C ALA A 66 -6.29 -2.66 -3.75
N LEU A 67 -5.43 -1.63 -3.80
CA LEU A 67 -5.36 -0.59 -2.77
C LEU A 67 -6.66 0.21 -2.63
N GLN A 68 -7.31 0.51 -3.75
CA GLN A 68 -8.56 1.28 -3.76
C GLN A 68 -9.74 0.42 -3.30
N GLN A 69 -9.79 -0.85 -3.68
CA GLN A 69 -10.76 -1.80 -3.13
C GLN A 69 -10.56 -2.00 -1.62
N ALA A 70 -9.31 -2.06 -1.14
CA ALA A 70 -9.05 -2.16 0.29
C ALA A 70 -9.61 -0.95 1.04
N LYS A 71 -9.44 0.26 0.49
CA LYS A 71 -10.04 1.47 1.04
C LYS A 71 -11.58 1.38 1.07
N ALA A 72 -12.21 0.96 -0.02
CA ALA A 72 -13.66 0.81 -0.09
C ALA A 72 -14.19 -0.20 0.95
N ASN A 73 -13.51 -1.33 1.10
CA ASN A 73 -13.84 -2.37 2.07
C ASN A 73 -13.70 -1.86 3.52
N LEU A 74 -12.66 -1.07 3.83
CA LEU A 74 -12.54 -0.42 5.13
C LEU A 74 -13.69 0.55 5.42
N THR A 75 -14.14 1.31 4.40
CA THR A 75 -15.27 2.25 4.56
C THR A 75 -16.58 1.56 4.92
N VAL A 76 -16.82 0.35 4.41
CA VAL A 76 -18.04 -0.43 4.69
C VAL A 76 -17.88 -1.43 5.83
N GLY A 77 -16.72 -1.43 6.52
CA GLY A 77 -16.45 -2.33 7.64
C GLY A 77 -16.07 -3.77 7.27
N ASP A 78 -15.79 -4.06 5.99
CA ASP A 78 -15.28 -5.36 5.55
C ASP A 78 -13.75 -5.44 5.76
N PHE A 79 -13.34 -5.48 7.03
CA PHE A 79 -11.95 -5.60 7.42
C PHE A 79 -11.24 -6.84 6.85
N PRO A 80 -11.86 -8.04 6.82
CA PRO A 80 -11.23 -9.23 6.24
C PRO A 80 -10.84 -9.06 4.76
N SER A 81 -11.73 -8.53 3.92
CA SER A 81 -11.43 -8.30 2.51
C SER A 81 -10.38 -7.21 2.31
N ALA A 82 -10.44 -6.12 3.09
CA ALA A 82 -9.42 -5.07 3.06
C ALA A 82 -8.04 -5.62 3.42
N LYS A 83 -7.96 -6.41 4.50
CA LYS A 83 -6.73 -7.05 4.95
C LYS A 83 -6.12 -7.94 3.87
N ALA A 84 -6.94 -8.80 3.24
CA ALA A 84 -6.48 -9.69 2.18
C ALA A 84 -5.90 -8.91 0.98
N GLN A 85 -6.55 -7.83 0.56
CA GLN A 85 -6.09 -6.98 -0.53
C GLN A 85 -4.78 -6.25 -0.18
N LEU A 86 -4.66 -5.71 1.03
CA LEU A 86 -3.44 -5.04 1.49
C LEU A 86 -2.28 -6.02 1.63
N GLN A 87 -2.52 -7.22 2.15
CA GLN A 87 -1.52 -8.30 2.20
C GLN A 87 -1.03 -8.69 0.80
N TRP A 88 -1.96 -8.80 -0.15
CA TRP A 88 -1.61 -9.09 -1.53
C TRP A 88 -0.69 -8.01 -2.11
N VAL A 89 -1.04 -6.73 -1.98
CA VAL A 89 -0.20 -5.63 -2.51
C VAL A 89 1.16 -5.59 -1.79
N ALA A 90 1.18 -5.69 -0.46
CA ALA A 90 2.41 -5.64 0.34
C ALA A 90 3.41 -6.78 0.01
N GLY A 91 2.91 -7.93 -0.44
CA GLY A 91 3.70 -9.13 -0.73
C GLY A 91 3.93 -9.43 -2.22
N LYS A 92 3.12 -8.88 -3.13
CA LYS A 92 3.16 -9.21 -4.57
C LYS A 92 3.44 -8.01 -5.48
N SER A 93 3.26 -6.78 -5.02
CA SER A 93 3.53 -5.60 -5.83
C SER A 93 5.02 -5.53 -6.22
N GLN A 94 5.27 -5.25 -7.49
CA GLN A 94 6.61 -4.98 -8.02
C GLN A 94 7.06 -3.54 -7.73
N PHE A 95 6.12 -2.71 -7.29
CA PHE A 95 6.24 -1.27 -7.06
C PHE A 95 6.45 -1.04 -5.56
N PRO A 96 7.68 -0.74 -5.11
CA PRO A 96 8.02 -0.62 -3.70
C PRO A 96 7.18 0.43 -2.96
N GLU A 97 6.85 1.53 -3.63
CA GLU A 97 6.00 2.60 -3.13
C GLU A 97 4.58 2.13 -2.84
N LEU A 98 3.97 1.33 -3.72
CA LEU A 98 2.63 0.79 -3.49
C LEU A 98 2.65 -0.30 -2.41
N ALA A 99 3.71 -1.09 -2.35
CA ALA A 99 3.91 -2.05 -1.26
C ALA A 99 4.06 -1.33 0.09
N ALA A 100 4.72 -0.18 0.14
CA ALA A 100 4.89 0.63 1.34
C ALA A 100 3.56 1.20 1.83
N VAL A 101 2.76 1.78 0.92
CA VAL A 101 1.39 2.22 1.22
C VAL A 101 0.55 1.07 1.77
N ALA A 102 0.64 -0.11 1.15
CA ALA A 102 -0.08 -1.30 1.60
C ALA A 102 0.32 -1.73 3.01
N ARG A 103 1.63 -1.71 3.35
CA ARG A 103 2.13 -2.07 4.69
C ARG A 103 1.65 -1.10 5.76
N VAL A 104 1.72 0.21 5.52
CA VAL A 104 1.23 1.23 6.48
C VAL A 104 -0.27 1.07 6.75
N ARG A 105 -1.06 0.86 5.70
CA ARG A 105 -2.51 0.62 5.82
C ARG A 105 -2.82 -0.70 6.51
N LEU A 106 -2.12 -1.78 6.14
CA LEU A 106 -2.29 -3.11 6.75
C LEU A 106 -1.94 -3.08 8.24
N ALA A 107 -0.89 -2.37 8.61
CA ALA A 107 -0.54 -2.17 10.02
C ALA A 107 -1.63 -1.42 10.79
N GLY A 108 -2.38 -0.53 10.14
CA GLY A 108 -3.58 0.09 10.71
C GLY A 108 -4.72 -0.92 10.94
N VAL A 109 -4.97 -1.81 9.97
CA VAL A 109 -5.97 -2.89 10.16
C VAL A 109 -5.56 -3.82 11.30
N LEU A 110 -4.28 -4.21 11.38
CA LEU A 110 -3.76 -5.05 12.46
C LEU A 110 -3.77 -4.33 13.82
N LEU A 111 -3.62 -3.01 13.84
CA LEU A 111 -3.79 -2.18 15.03
C LEU A 111 -5.22 -2.28 15.56
N ASP A 112 -6.22 -2.14 14.69
CA ASP A 112 -7.64 -2.26 15.07
C ASP A 112 -7.98 -3.67 15.57
N GLU A 113 -7.34 -4.70 14.99
CA GLU A 113 -7.41 -6.10 15.45
C GLU A 113 -6.59 -6.36 16.73
N LYS A 114 -5.92 -5.36 17.30
CA LYS A 114 -4.97 -5.47 18.43
C LYS A 114 -3.82 -6.47 18.20
N SER A 115 -3.54 -6.79 16.93
CA SER A 115 -2.45 -7.66 16.49
C SER A 115 -1.15 -6.86 16.37
N TYR A 116 -0.73 -6.27 17.48
CA TYR A 116 0.29 -5.24 17.50
C TYR A 116 1.68 -5.69 17.02
N ASP A 117 2.12 -6.90 17.40
CA ASP A 117 3.45 -7.39 17.00
C ASP A 117 3.52 -7.63 15.49
N ALA A 118 2.44 -8.16 14.91
CA ALA A 118 2.30 -8.30 13.47
C ALA A 118 2.25 -6.94 12.77
N ALA A 119 1.58 -5.94 13.36
CA ALA A 119 1.53 -4.59 12.83
C ALA A 119 2.92 -3.94 12.81
N LEU A 120 3.68 -4.06 13.91
CA LEU A 120 5.05 -3.52 14.01
C LEU A 120 6.01 -4.21 13.04
N ALA A 121 5.86 -5.51 12.81
CA ALA A 121 6.69 -6.26 11.88
C ALA A 121 6.59 -5.73 10.42
N LEU A 122 5.45 -5.19 10.02
CA LEU A 122 5.26 -4.61 8.68
C LEU A 122 5.97 -3.26 8.48
N LEU A 123 6.33 -2.59 9.58
CA LEU A 123 6.86 -1.23 9.59
C LEU A 123 8.37 -1.20 9.85
N GLN A 124 9.03 -2.30 9.52
CA GLN A 124 10.48 -2.39 9.52
C GLN A 124 11.01 -1.90 8.16
N SER A 125 12.16 -1.22 8.18
CA SER A 125 12.90 -0.83 6.97
C SER A 125 12.07 -0.05 5.93
N PRO A 126 11.66 1.20 6.23
CA PRO A 126 10.89 2.01 5.30
C PRO A 126 11.67 2.24 3.99
N PRO A 127 11.03 2.13 2.81
CA PRO A 127 11.63 2.58 1.57
C PRO A 127 11.77 4.11 1.55
N SER A 128 12.59 4.61 0.62
CA SER A 128 12.80 6.05 0.44
C SER A 128 11.47 6.79 0.29
N GLY A 129 11.30 7.87 1.04
CA GLY A 129 10.07 8.68 1.04
C GLY A 129 8.98 8.23 2.01
N PHE A 130 9.08 7.05 2.66
CA PHE A 130 8.04 6.51 3.56
C PHE A 130 8.43 6.47 5.04
N ALA A 131 9.60 7.00 5.38
CA ALA A 131 10.10 6.97 6.76
C ALA A 131 9.14 7.67 7.75
N ALA A 132 8.53 8.78 7.34
CA ALA A 132 7.55 9.50 8.15
C ALA A 132 6.28 8.67 8.40
N ASP A 133 5.68 8.10 7.34
CA ASP A 133 4.45 7.30 7.42
C ASP A 133 4.64 6.05 8.29
N TYR A 134 5.80 5.39 8.16
CA TYR A 134 6.13 4.21 8.93
C TYR A 134 6.30 4.53 10.42
N ALA A 135 7.02 5.60 10.73
CA ALA A 135 7.26 6.02 12.10
C ALA A 135 5.98 6.56 12.77
N ASP A 136 5.13 7.29 12.04
CA ASP A 136 3.82 7.75 12.52
C ASP A 136 2.93 6.56 12.90
N ARG A 137 2.76 5.60 11.98
CA ARG A 137 1.97 4.40 12.27
C ARG A 137 2.57 3.56 13.39
N ARG A 138 3.89 3.47 13.50
CA ARG A 138 4.56 2.80 14.63
C ARG A 138 4.23 3.47 15.96
N GLY A 139 4.19 4.81 15.99
CA GLY A 139 3.75 5.57 17.15
C GLY A 139 2.32 5.22 17.56
N ASP A 140 1.39 5.16 16.59
CA ASP A 140 -0.01 4.79 16.87
C ASP A 140 -0.11 3.41 17.53
N ILE A 141 0.63 2.43 17.01
CA ILE A 141 0.64 1.06 17.52
C ILE A 141 1.24 0.99 18.92
N LEU A 142 2.37 1.66 19.15
CA LEU A 142 3.02 1.69 20.46
C LEU A 142 2.17 2.39 21.51
N PHE A 143 1.45 3.44 21.12
CA PHE A 143 0.52 4.12 22.00
C PHE A 143 -0.64 3.21 22.40
N ALA A 144 -1.26 2.51 21.44
CA ALA A 144 -2.30 1.52 21.70
C ALA A 144 -1.82 0.31 22.51
N GLN A 145 -0.54 -0.03 22.43
CA GLN A 145 0.13 -1.03 23.29
C GLN A 145 0.36 -0.55 24.73
N GLY A 146 0.01 0.70 25.09
CA GLY A 146 0.28 1.26 26.41
C GLY A 146 1.76 1.61 26.63
N LYS A 147 2.51 1.90 25.55
CA LYS A 147 3.94 2.27 25.60
C LYS A 147 4.13 3.76 25.21
N PRO A 148 3.65 4.72 26.00
CA PRO A 148 3.65 6.14 25.64
C PRO A 148 5.05 6.72 25.40
N ALA A 149 6.06 6.30 26.16
CA ALA A 149 7.44 6.74 25.96
C ALA A 149 7.99 6.30 24.58
N ALA A 150 7.74 5.04 24.20
CA ALA A 150 8.16 4.53 22.89
C ALA A 150 7.37 5.16 21.74
N ALA A 151 6.07 5.41 21.94
CA ALA A 151 5.24 6.14 20.99
C ALA A 151 5.74 7.56 20.75
N ARG A 152 6.12 8.27 21.83
CA ARG A 152 6.73 9.61 21.78
C ARG A 152 7.98 9.61 20.91
N THR A 153 8.89 8.65 21.11
CA THR A 153 10.08 8.49 20.28
C THR A 153 9.73 8.27 18.81
N ALA A 154 8.78 7.39 18.52
CA ALA A 154 8.35 7.12 17.14
C ALA A 154 7.74 8.34 16.44
N TYR A 155 6.89 9.11 17.12
CA TYR A 155 6.33 10.35 16.54
C TYR A 155 7.40 11.44 16.34
N GLN A 156 8.39 11.54 17.22
CA GLN A 156 9.52 12.45 17.02
C GLN A 156 10.35 12.07 15.79
N GLU A 157 10.64 10.77 15.60
CA GLU A 157 11.29 10.27 14.39
C GLU A 157 10.46 10.57 13.13
N ALA A 158 9.13 10.41 13.21
CA ALA A 158 8.23 10.74 12.12
C ALA A 158 8.28 12.22 11.75
N LEU A 159 8.32 13.13 12.73
CA LEU A 159 8.45 14.58 12.49
C LEU A 159 9.79 14.96 11.87
N VAL A 160 10.88 14.30 12.26
CA VAL A 160 12.19 14.52 11.65
C VAL A 160 12.17 14.07 10.19
N ALA A 161 11.61 12.88 9.92
CA ALA A 161 11.53 12.31 8.57
C ALA A 161 10.57 13.08 7.65
N ALA A 162 9.49 13.64 8.18
CA ALA A 162 8.50 14.39 7.41
C ALA A 162 9.10 15.69 6.84
N GLY A 163 10.04 16.32 7.54
CA GLY A 163 10.51 17.66 7.18
C GLY A 163 9.42 18.74 7.33
N PRO A 164 9.70 19.99 6.95
CA PRO A 164 8.82 21.13 7.25
C PRO A 164 7.55 21.21 6.38
N GLN A 165 7.62 20.74 5.14
CA GLN A 165 6.53 20.92 4.15
C GLN A 165 5.60 19.70 4.03
N ASN A 166 5.85 18.63 4.78
CA ASN A 166 5.05 17.42 4.66
C ASN A 166 3.67 17.62 5.30
N PRO A 167 2.58 17.29 4.58
CA PRO A 167 1.21 17.53 5.03
C PRO A 167 0.82 16.76 6.30
N LEU A 168 1.51 15.66 6.63
CA LEU A 168 1.26 14.88 7.84
C LEU A 168 1.85 15.53 9.10
N ARG A 169 2.75 16.51 8.97
CA ARG A 169 3.51 17.05 10.10
C ARG A 169 2.61 17.58 11.22
N SER A 170 1.57 18.34 10.88
CA SER A 170 0.63 18.89 11.87
C SER A 170 -0.13 17.80 12.61
N LEU A 171 -0.54 16.75 11.90
CA LEU A 171 -1.21 15.59 12.50
C LEU A 171 -0.27 14.82 13.44
N ILE A 172 0.97 14.55 13.01
CA ILE A 172 1.96 13.84 13.84
C ILE A 172 2.26 14.66 15.11
N GLN A 173 2.39 15.98 14.98
CA GLN A 173 2.60 16.86 16.13
C GLN A 173 1.43 16.79 17.12
N ALA A 174 0.18 16.83 16.62
CA ALA A 174 -0.99 16.71 17.47
C ALA A 174 -1.04 15.36 18.22
N LYS A 175 -0.67 14.25 17.56
CA LYS A 175 -0.55 12.93 18.21
C LYS A 175 0.54 12.90 19.29
N LEU A 176 1.68 13.53 19.02
CA LEU A 176 2.79 13.65 19.98
C LEU A 176 2.39 14.45 21.23
N ASP A 177 1.68 15.55 21.03
CA ASP A 177 1.23 16.44 22.10
C ASP A 177 0.13 15.80 22.96
N ALA A 178 -0.66 14.89 22.38
CA ALA A 178 -1.67 14.11 23.09
C ALA A 178 -1.08 13.05 24.02
N ILE A 179 0.21 12.70 23.90
CA ILE A 179 0.86 11.80 24.85
C ILE A 179 1.13 12.56 26.16
N PRO A 180 0.65 12.06 27.32
CA PRO A 180 0.95 12.66 28.61
C PRO A 180 2.45 12.87 28.82
N ALA A 181 2.83 13.96 29.50
CA ALA A 181 4.20 14.11 29.97
C ALA A 181 4.54 12.95 30.91
N ALA A 182 5.77 12.42 30.81
CA ALA A 182 6.25 11.46 31.80
C ALA A 182 6.23 12.18 33.16
N GLY A 183 5.38 11.71 34.06
CA GLY A 183 5.38 12.13 35.47
C GLY A 183 6.57 11.54 36.21
#